data_AF-A0A3D3ZRF1-F1
#
_entry.id   AF-A0A3D3ZRF1-F1
#
_cell.length_a   1.000
_cell.length_b   1.000
_cell.length_c   1.000
_cell.angle_alpha   90.00
_cell.angle_beta   90.00
_cell.angle_gamma   90.00
#
_symmetry.space_group_name_H-M   'P 1'
#
loop_
_entity.id
_entity.type
_entity.pdbx_description
1 polymer ?
#
loop_
_entity_poly.entity_id
_entity_poly.type
_entity_poly.pdbx_seq_one_letter_code
_entity_poly.pdbx_strand_id
1 'polypeptide(L)'
;MALTPAEKQKAYRERQKEKAKDERHKGGDAAAGLFRTPFSEWAQHNNEIDELINYSSLAGFELPAFEDERDPEAFVIDRECHGEGDMFGEAKGALGRAEVTISILQDVALLLATSVNSYKRQEIVARLSELENSDTTDRAMAMSEAVKLNKMLDQLDKQVRRSFPQWKVTDV
;
A
#
# COMPACT_ATOMS: atom_id res chain seq x y z
N MET A 1 17.66 -42.57 -26.40
CA MET A 1 18.66 -42.89 -25.36
C MET A 1 18.03 -42.60 -24.00
N ALA A 2 18.22 -43.47 -23.01
CA ALA A 2 17.70 -43.22 -21.66
C ALA A 2 18.54 -42.13 -20.98
N LEU A 3 17.90 -41.06 -20.54
CA LEU A 3 18.54 -39.96 -19.81
C LEU A 3 19.24 -40.49 -18.55
N THR A 4 20.48 -40.06 -18.34
CA THR A 4 21.24 -40.36 -17.13
C THR A 4 20.58 -39.71 -15.89
N PRO A 5 20.84 -40.21 -14.67
CA PRO A 5 20.29 -39.60 -13.45
C PRO A 5 20.61 -38.10 -13.30
N ALA A 6 21.80 -37.67 -13.73
CA ALA A 6 22.21 -36.27 -13.70
C ALA A 6 21.44 -35.41 -14.72
N GLU A 7 21.19 -35.93 -15.92
CA GLU A 7 20.36 -35.24 -16.93
C GLU A 7 18.89 -35.15 -16.52
N LYS A 8 18.35 -36.19 -15.85
CA LYS A 8 17.00 -36.14 -15.26
C LYS A 8 16.91 -35.07 -14.17
N GLN A 9 17.92 -34.96 -13.30
CA GLN A 9 17.94 -33.95 -12.25
C GLN A 9 18.09 -32.54 -12.82
N LYS A 10 18.92 -32.36 -13.86
CA LYS A 10 19.07 -31.08 -14.57
C LYS A 10 17.76 -30.67 -15.24
N ALA A 11 17.12 -31.56 -15.99
CA ALA A 11 15.83 -31.31 -16.64
C ALA A 11 14.71 -31.01 -15.62
N TYR A 12 14.72 -31.67 -14.46
CA TYR A 12 13.78 -31.34 -13.38
C TYR A 12 14.01 -29.92 -12.85
N ARG A 13 15.26 -29.54 -12.56
CA ARG A 13 15.59 -28.18 -12.11
C ARG A 13 15.23 -27.12 -13.17
N GLU A 14 15.45 -27.41 -14.44
CA GLU A 14 15.06 -26.53 -15.55
C GLU A 14 13.55 -26.35 -15.62
N ARG A 15 12.77 -27.44 -15.56
CA ARG A 15 11.30 -27.37 -15.50
C ARG A 15 10.79 -26.59 -14.29
N GLN A 16 11.42 -26.76 -13.12
CA GLN A 16 11.06 -26.01 -11.92
C GLN A 16 11.37 -24.51 -12.07
N LYS A 17 12.50 -24.17 -12.69
CA LYS A 17 12.85 -22.77 -13.00
C LYS A 17 11.91 -22.14 -14.01
N GLU A 18 11.50 -22.87 -15.04
CA GLU A 18 10.52 -22.40 -16.01
C GLU A 18 9.16 -22.17 -15.36
N LYS A 19 8.68 -23.13 -14.54
CA LYS A 19 7.44 -22.95 -13.77
C LYS A 19 7.50 -21.74 -12.85
N ALA A 20 8.57 -21.57 -12.09
CA ALA A 20 8.73 -20.43 -11.19
C ALA A 20 8.79 -19.07 -11.94
N LYS A 21 9.39 -19.03 -13.14
CA LYS A 21 9.35 -17.84 -14.00
C LYS A 21 7.93 -17.55 -14.49
N ASP A 22 7.22 -18.59 -14.92
CA ASP A 22 5.85 -18.47 -15.40
C ASP A 22 4.90 -18.02 -14.28
N GLU A 23 5.07 -18.54 -13.06
CA GLU A 23 4.33 -18.12 -11.86
C GLU A 23 4.61 -16.65 -11.49
N ARG A 24 5.86 -16.19 -11.62
CA ARG A 24 6.22 -14.78 -11.37
C ARG A 24 5.61 -13.83 -12.38
N HIS A 25 5.65 -14.17 -13.67
CA HIS A 25 5.03 -13.37 -14.72
C HIS A 25 3.52 -13.19 -14.49
N LYS A 26 2.90 -14.14 -13.81
CA LYS A 26 1.45 -14.23 -13.57
C LYS A 26 0.99 -13.47 -12.32
N GLY A 27 1.88 -13.01 -11.46
CA GLY A 27 1.52 -12.19 -10.31
C GLY A 27 0.85 -12.92 -9.14
N GLY A 28 0.34 -14.14 -9.36
CA GLY A 28 -0.62 -14.80 -8.47
C GLY A 28 -2.09 -14.44 -8.75
N ASP A 29 -2.38 -13.75 -9.87
CA ASP A 29 -3.74 -13.30 -10.21
C ASP A 29 -4.56 -14.42 -10.88
N ALA A 30 -5.88 -14.47 -10.62
CA ALA A 30 -6.79 -15.47 -11.20
C ALA A 30 -6.85 -15.42 -12.74
N ALA A 31 -6.73 -14.23 -13.33
CA ALA A 31 -6.70 -14.00 -14.77
C ALA A 31 -5.30 -14.15 -15.39
N ALA A 32 -4.31 -14.61 -14.61
CA ALA A 32 -2.94 -14.87 -15.04
C ALA A 32 -2.80 -15.57 -16.40
N GLY A 33 -3.70 -16.52 -16.71
CA GLY A 33 -3.69 -17.26 -17.98
C GLY A 33 -3.96 -16.40 -19.23
N LEU A 34 -4.49 -15.19 -19.05
CA LEU A 34 -4.78 -14.24 -20.12
C LEU A 34 -3.62 -13.27 -20.40
N PHE A 35 -2.70 -13.10 -19.45
CA PHE A 35 -1.62 -12.13 -19.54
C PHE A 35 -0.54 -12.64 -20.48
N ARG A 36 -0.22 -11.83 -21.50
CA ARG A 36 0.79 -12.17 -22.52
C ARG A 36 2.14 -11.51 -22.27
N THR A 37 2.11 -10.34 -21.63
CA THR A 37 3.28 -9.52 -21.37
C THR A 37 3.46 -9.43 -19.86
N PRO A 38 4.67 -9.68 -19.32
CA PRO A 38 4.96 -9.47 -17.91
C PRO A 38 4.71 -8.01 -17.50
N PHE A 39 4.30 -7.79 -16.26
CA PHE A 39 4.01 -6.44 -15.79
C PHE A 39 5.26 -5.56 -15.79
N SER A 40 6.44 -6.10 -15.51
CA SER A 40 7.69 -5.33 -15.57
C SER A 40 8.01 -4.78 -16.96
N GLU A 41 7.78 -5.58 -18.00
CA GLU A 41 7.97 -5.15 -19.40
C GLU A 41 6.93 -4.11 -19.80
N TRP A 42 5.67 -4.30 -19.40
CA TRP A 42 4.62 -3.30 -19.63
C TRP A 42 4.95 -1.98 -18.92
N ALA A 43 5.41 -2.03 -17.66
CA ALA A 43 5.75 -0.85 -16.87
C ALA A 43 6.87 0.00 -17.51
N GLN A 44 7.88 -0.63 -18.11
CA GLN A 44 8.99 0.08 -18.79
C GLN A 44 8.55 0.88 -20.02
N HIS A 45 7.42 0.51 -20.63
CA HIS A 45 6.94 1.12 -21.87
C HIS A 45 5.77 2.11 -21.65
N ASN A 46 5.29 2.26 -20.41
CA ASN A 46 4.15 3.11 -20.08
C ASN A 46 4.53 4.17 -19.05
N ASN A 47 4.35 5.44 -19.42
CA ASN A 47 4.69 6.60 -18.58
C ASN A 47 3.83 6.73 -17.31
N GLU A 48 2.78 5.91 -17.14
CA GLU A 48 1.91 5.95 -15.96
C GLU A 48 2.67 5.63 -14.67
N ILE A 49 3.68 4.76 -14.74
CA ILE A 49 4.53 4.42 -13.60
C ILE A 49 5.48 5.58 -13.24
N ASP A 50 5.93 6.35 -14.23
CA ASP A 50 6.77 7.53 -14.00
C ASP A 50 6.01 8.62 -13.23
N GLU A 51 4.72 8.82 -13.54
CA GLU A 51 3.87 9.75 -12.79
C GLU A 51 3.71 9.31 -11.33
N LEU A 52 3.51 8.02 -11.10
CA LEU A 52 3.44 7.45 -9.75
C LEU A 52 4.72 7.73 -8.94
N ILE A 53 5.90 7.53 -9.55
CA ILE A 53 7.20 7.81 -8.92
C ILE A 53 7.29 9.29 -8.55
N ASN A 54 6.95 10.20 -9.47
CA ASN A 54 6.96 11.65 -9.19
C ASN A 54 6.09 12.03 -7.98
N TYR A 55 4.89 11.44 -7.85
CA TYR A 55 4.02 11.70 -6.71
C TYR A 55 4.56 11.13 -5.40
N SER A 56 5.17 9.94 -5.41
CA SER A 56 5.81 9.38 -4.21
C SER A 56 6.98 10.23 -3.74
N SER A 57 7.83 10.70 -4.66
CA SER A 57 8.95 11.59 -4.33
C SER A 57 8.46 12.92 -3.74
N LEU A 58 7.35 13.47 -4.26
CA LEU A 58 6.72 14.66 -3.68
C LEU A 58 6.19 14.40 -2.26
N ALA A 59 5.66 13.20 -2.00
CA ALA A 59 5.22 12.78 -0.68
C ALA A 59 6.37 12.44 0.28
N GLY A 60 7.62 12.41 -0.21
CA GLY A 60 8.81 12.21 0.59
C GLY A 60 9.16 10.73 0.85
N PHE A 61 8.69 9.80 0.01
CA PHE A 61 9.08 8.40 0.10
C PHE A 61 9.28 7.78 -1.29
N GLU A 62 9.99 6.66 -1.35
CA GLU A 62 10.26 5.93 -2.58
C GLU A 62 9.42 4.65 -2.62
N LEU A 63 8.90 4.34 -3.81
CA LEU A 63 8.20 3.10 -4.08
C LEU A 63 9.17 2.00 -4.50
N PRO A 64 8.82 0.72 -4.28
CA PRO A 64 9.61 -0.37 -4.83
C PRO A 64 9.62 -0.32 -6.36
N ALA A 65 10.78 -0.60 -6.96
CA ALA A 65 10.90 -0.63 -8.42
C ALA A 65 10.07 -1.78 -9.02
N PHE A 66 9.52 -1.57 -10.23
CA PHE A 66 8.73 -2.56 -10.97
C PHE A 66 9.44 -3.13 -12.20
N GLU A 67 10.74 -2.85 -12.37
CA GLU A 67 11.51 -3.16 -13.57
C GLU A 67 11.89 -4.64 -13.73
N ASP A 68 11.66 -5.47 -12.70
CA ASP A 68 11.97 -6.89 -12.73
C ASP A 68 10.91 -7.75 -12.02
N GLU A 69 10.98 -9.05 -12.29
CA GLU A 69 10.06 -10.08 -11.80
C GLU A 69 10.51 -10.74 -10.49
N ARG A 70 11.32 -10.05 -9.66
CA ARG A 70 11.55 -10.52 -8.28
C ARG A 70 10.25 -10.39 -7.47
N ASP A 71 10.12 -11.17 -6.41
CA ASP A 71 8.93 -11.17 -5.56
C ASP A 71 8.94 -9.98 -4.58
N PRO A 72 7.79 -9.60 -3.97
CA PRO A 72 7.70 -8.45 -3.07
C PRO A 72 8.70 -8.48 -1.90
N GLU A 73 9.02 -9.68 -1.40
CA GLU A 73 9.99 -9.89 -0.30
C GLU A 73 11.36 -9.32 -0.60
N ALA A 74 11.77 -9.28 -1.87
CA ALA A 74 13.08 -8.77 -2.28
C ALA A 74 13.21 -7.24 -2.14
N PHE A 75 12.10 -6.53 -1.91
CA PHE A 75 12.04 -5.07 -1.83
C PHE A 75 11.62 -4.56 -0.44
N VAL A 76 11.53 -5.44 0.55
CA VAL A 76 11.23 -5.03 1.94
C VAL A 76 12.45 -4.35 2.53
N ILE A 77 12.28 -3.10 2.96
CA ILE A 77 13.28 -2.39 3.75
C ILE A 77 13.15 -2.90 5.18
N ASP A 78 14.19 -3.59 5.66
CA ASP A 78 14.27 -4.17 7.00
C ASP A 78 13.24 -5.29 7.30
N ARG A 79 13.44 -6.45 6.66
CA ARG A 79 12.58 -7.63 6.83
C ARG A 79 12.47 -8.10 8.28
N GLU A 80 13.50 -7.86 9.08
CA GLU A 80 13.60 -8.33 10.48
C GLU A 80 12.59 -7.61 11.38
N CYS A 81 12.29 -6.34 11.10
CA CYS A 81 11.28 -5.57 11.83
C CYS A 81 9.84 -6.09 11.71
N HIS A 82 9.56 -6.93 10.71
CA HIS A 82 8.21 -7.41 10.42
C HIS A 82 7.96 -8.86 10.86
N GLY A 83 8.94 -9.49 11.54
CA GLY A 83 8.82 -10.84 12.10
C GLY A 83 8.75 -11.97 11.08
N GLU A 84 8.71 -13.20 11.57
CA GLU A 84 8.58 -14.39 10.72
C GLU A 84 7.10 -14.65 10.40
N GLY A 85 6.76 -14.70 9.12
CA GLY A 85 5.39 -14.90 8.65
C GLY A 85 5.25 -14.60 7.17
N ASP A 86 4.22 -15.15 6.54
CA ASP A 86 3.84 -14.79 5.19
C ASP A 86 3.14 -13.42 5.18
N MET A 87 3.84 -12.41 4.63
CA MET A 87 3.35 -11.02 4.59
C MET A 87 2.64 -10.68 3.29
N PHE A 88 2.87 -11.47 2.25
CA PHE A 88 2.49 -11.12 0.87
C PHE A 88 1.58 -12.17 0.24
N GLY A 89 1.33 -13.29 0.93
CA GLY A 89 0.44 -14.33 0.47
C GLY A 89 0.90 -14.89 -0.87
N GLU A 90 -0.03 -14.93 -1.82
CA GLU A 90 0.20 -15.44 -3.16
C GLU A 90 0.83 -14.42 -4.11
N ALA A 91 1.15 -13.20 -3.66
CA ALA A 91 1.75 -12.18 -4.50
C ALA A 91 3.13 -12.63 -5.00
N LYS A 92 3.31 -12.59 -6.33
CA LYS A 92 4.56 -12.94 -7.01
C LYS A 92 4.95 -11.91 -8.06
N GLY A 93 6.23 -11.85 -8.39
CA GLY A 93 6.75 -11.01 -9.47
C GLY A 93 6.41 -9.51 -9.34
N ALA A 94 6.50 -8.80 -10.47
CA ALA A 94 6.27 -7.36 -10.53
C ALA A 94 4.81 -6.97 -10.29
N LEU A 95 3.86 -7.74 -10.86
CA LEU A 95 2.44 -7.47 -10.71
C LEU A 95 1.97 -7.63 -9.26
N GLY A 96 2.27 -8.77 -8.62
CA GLY A 96 1.90 -9.00 -7.23
C GLY A 96 2.52 -7.95 -6.30
N ARG A 97 3.74 -7.50 -6.60
CA ARG A 97 4.37 -6.39 -5.88
C ARG A 97 3.59 -5.08 -6.04
N ALA A 98 3.14 -4.74 -7.25
CA ALA A 98 2.33 -3.54 -7.46
C ALA A 98 1.00 -3.61 -6.69
N GLU A 99 0.30 -4.75 -6.71
CA GLU A 99 -0.97 -4.93 -6.00
C GLU A 99 -0.84 -4.86 -4.47
N VAL A 100 0.22 -5.47 -3.93
CA VAL A 100 0.57 -5.36 -2.51
C VAL A 100 0.89 -3.91 -2.17
N THR A 101 1.67 -3.21 -3.01
CA THR A 101 2.02 -1.81 -2.81
C THR A 101 0.78 -0.93 -2.72
N ILE A 102 -0.21 -1.13 -3.60
CA ILE A 102 -1.50 -0.41 -3.53
C ILE A 102 -2.18 -0.63 -2.17
N SER A 103 -2.22 -1.88 -1.71
CA SER A 103 -2.86 -2.24 -0.43
C SER A 103 -2.15 -1.57 0.76
N ILE A 104 -0.82 -1.63 0.79
CA ILE A 104 -0.01 -0.98 1.83
C ILE A 104 -0.19 0.54 1.82
N LEU A 105 -0.22 1.18 0.65
CA LEU A 105 -0.43 2.63 0.55
C LEU A 105 -1.81 3.06 1.07
N GLN A 106 -2.84 2.22 0.88
CA GLN A 106 -4.16 2.46 1.47
C GLN A 106 -4.11 2.40 2.99
N ASP A 107 -3.43 1.41 3.55
CA ASP A 107 -3.26 1.28 5.01
C ASP A 107 -2.43 2.44 5.59
N VAL A 108 -1.34 2.83 4.92
CA VAL A 108 -0.50 3.97 5.31
C VAL A 108 -1.32 5.26 5.31
N ALA A 109 -2.12 5.50 4.26
CA ALA A 109 -2.97 6.68 4.19
C ALA A 109 -4.04 6.68 5.30
N LEU A 110 -4.63 5.52 5.60
CA LEU A 110 -5.60 5.37 6.69
C LEU A 110 -4.96 5.65 8.06
N LEU A 111 -3.79 5.08 8.33
CA LEU A 111 -3.06 5.27 9.58
C LEU A 111 -2.67 6.75 9.76
N LEU A 112 -2.10 7.38 8.73
CA LEU A 112 -1.74 8.80 8.79
C LEU A 112 -2.96 9.69 8.99
N ALA A 113 -4.06 9.43 8.28
CA ALA A 113 -5.31 10.17 8.46
C ALA A 113 -5.86 10.04 9.88
N THR A 114 -5.78 8.82 10.45
CA THR A 114 -6.21 8.53 11.83
C THR A 114 -5.35 9.27 12.85
N SER A 115 -4.03 9.25 12.69
CA SER A 115 -3.10 9.97 13.58
C SER A 115 -3.31 11.48 13.52
N VAL A 116 -3.41 12.06 12.32
CA VAL A 116 -3.65 13.51 12.14
C VAL A 116 -5.01 13.91 12.71
N ASN A 117 -6.05 13.10 12.51
CA ASN A 117 -7.37 13.35 13.08
C ASN A 117 -7.33 13.33 14.61
N SER A 118 -6.72 12.29 15.18
CA SER A 118 -6.58 12.12 16.63
C SER A 118 -5.85 13.29 17.27
N TYR A 119 -4.71 13.70 16.69
CA TYR A 119 -3.97 14.88 17.14
C TYR A 119 -4.84 16.14 17.13
N LYS A 120 -5.50 16.44 16.00
CA LYS A 120 -6.37 17.62 15.89
C LYS A 120 -7.52 17.61 16.90
N ARG A 121 -8.14 16.44 17.12
CA ARG A 121 -9.21 16.30 18.11
C ARG A 121 -8.70 16.56 19.53
N GLN A 122 -7.54 16.01 19.89
CA GLN A 122 -6.93 16.20 21.20
C GLN A 122 -6.66 17.69 21.47
N GLU A 123 -6.06 18.40 20.52
CA GLU A 123 -5.79 19.85 20.64
C GLU A 123 -7.08 20.67 20.80
N ILE A 124 -8.12 20.35 20.02
CA ILE A 124 -9.41 21.06 20.10
C ILE A 124 -10.11 20.79 21.43
N VAL A 125 -10.10 19.54 21.91
CA VAL A 125 -10.70 19.17 23.20
C VAL A 125 -9.94 19.83 24.35
N ALA A 126 -8.61 19.84 24.31
CA ALA A 126 -7.80 20.53 25.31
C ALA A 126 -8.15 22.03 25.36
N ARG A 127 -8.29 22.67 24.19
CA ARG A 127 -8.64 24.09 24.11
C ARG A 127 -10.06 24.38 24.59
N LEU A 128 -11.01 23.47 24.38
CA LEU A 128 -12.36 23.56 24.96
C LEU A 128 -12.30 23.53 26.49
N SER A 129 -11.55 22.57 27.07
CA SER A 129 -11.39 22.47 28.52
C SER A 129 -10.73 23.72 29.13
N GLU A 130 -9.78 24.34 28.43
CA GLU A 130 -9.18 25.61 28.88
C GLU A 130 -10.19 26.77 28.90
N LEU A 131 -11.07 26.85 27.89
CA LEU A 131 -12.13 27.87 27.84
C LEU A 131 -13.16 27.68 28.95
N GLU A 132 -13.51 26.44 29.27
CA GLU A 132 -14.47 26.11 30.32
C GLU A 132 -13.96 26.45 31.74
N ASN A 133 -12.64 26.33 31.95
CA ASN A 133 -12.00 26.56 33.25
C ASN A 133 -11.42 27.98 33.43
N SER A 134 -11.57 28.86 32.44
CA SER A 134 -10.98 30.20 32.51
C SER A 134 -11.91 31.20 33.20
N ASP A 135 -11.55 31.58 34.44
CA ASP A 135 -12.25 32.62 35.21
C ASP A 135 -12.05 34.05 34.67
N THR A 136 -11.14 34.23 33.71
CA THR A 136 -10.71 35.56 33.22
C THR A 136 -11.23 35.89 31.83
N THR A 137 -11.92 34.95 31.15
CA THR A 137 -12.39 35.16 29.77
C THR A 137 -13.79 35.77 29.76
N ASP A 138 -14.02 36.74 28.86
CA ASP A 138 -15.37 37.23 28.56
C ASP A 138 -16.26 36.05 28.11
N ARG A 139 -17.32 35.79 28.89
CA ARG A 139 -18.23 34.66 28.68
C ARG A 139 -18.83 34.63 27.27
N ALA A 140 -19.13 35.78 26.67
CA ALA A 140 -19.70 35.83 25.33
C ALA A 140 -18.69 35.37 24.28
N MET A 141 -17.43 35.81 24.40
CA MET A 141 -16.34 35.39 23.52
C MET A 141 -15.99 33.91 23.71
N ALA A 142 -15.90 33.44 24.97
CA ALA A 142 -15.64 32.04 25.28
C ALA A 142 -16.70 31.11 24.69
N MET A 143 -17.99 31.47 24.82
CA MET A 143 -19.10 30.70 24.25
C MET A 143 -19.03 30.67 22.71
N SER A 144 -18.77 31.81 22.07
CA SER A 144 -18.65 31.85 20.61
C SER A 144 -17.51 30.98 20.11
N GLU A 145 -16.39 30.93 20.82
CA GLU A 145 -15.24 30.11 20.42
C GLU A 145 -15.52 28.62 20.65
N ALA A 146 -16.13 28.26 21.78
CA ALA A 146 -16.54 26.89 22.07
C ALA A 146 -17.49 26.32 20.99
N VAL A 147 -18.43 27.13 20.47
CA VAL A 147 -19.30 26.72 19.36
C VAL A 147 -18.51 26.43 18.08
N LYS A 148 -17.51 27.26 17.75
CA LYS A 148 -16.66 27.01 16.57
C LYS A 148 -15.85 25.72 16.73
N LEU A 149 -15.25 25.51 17.90
CA LEU A 149 -14.45 24.33 18.20
C LEU A 149 -15.28 23.05 18.12
N ASN A 150 -16.49 23.04 18.68
CA ASN A 150 -17.43 21.92 18.55
C ASN A 150 -17.78 21.63 17.07
N LYS A 151 -18.01 22.68 16.27
CA LYS A 151 -18.26 22.51 14.83
C LYS A 151 -17.05 21.92 14.09
N MET A 152 -15.81 22.19 14.54
CA MET A 152 -14.61 21.56 13.99
C MET A 152 -14.55 20.08 14.36
N LEU A 153 -14.90 19.70 15.60
CA LEU A 153 -15.01 18.30 16.01
C LEU A 153 -16.04 17.55 15.16
N ASP A 154 -17.21 18.14 14.94
CA ASP A 154 -18.25 17.56 14.07
C ASP A 154 -17.76 17.33 12.63
N GLN A 155 -16.85 18.18 12.13
CA GLN A 155 -16.23 17.98 10.82
C GLN A 155 -15.23 16.83 10.85
N LEU A 156 -14.45 16.71 11.93
CA LEU A 156 -13.48 15.64 12.12
C LEU A 156 -14.12 14.27 12.33
N ASP A 157 -15.41 14.21 12.71
CA ASP A 157 -16.19 12.96 12.78
C ASP A 157 -16.67 12.46 11.42
N LYS A 158 -16.50 13.25 10.35
CA LYS A 158 -16.90 12.85 9.00
C LYS A 158 -15.84 12.01 8.31
N GLN A 159 -16.30 10.97 7.61
CA GLN A 159 -15.43 10.14 6.77
C GLN A 159 -15.25 10.77 5.38
N VAL A 160 -14.03 10.69 4.85
CA VAL A 160 -13.73 11.01 3.45
C VAL A 160 -13.79 9.73 2.63
N ARG A 161 -14.59 9.73 1.56
CA ARG A 161 -14.72 8.58 0.65
C ARG A 161 -13.87 8.80 -0.60
N ARG A 162 -13.10 7.79 -1.00
CA ARG A 162 -12.36 7.76 -2.27
C ARG A 162 -12.66 6.45 -3.00
N SER A 163 -12.85 6.54 -4.31
CA SER A 163 -13.02 5.39 -5.20
C SER A 163 -11.69 5.02 -5.85
N PHE A 164 -11.46 3.73 -6.02
CA PHE A 164 -10.31 3.18 -6.74
C PHE A 164 -10.81 2.29 -7.87
N PRO A 165 -10.09 2.20 -9.01
CA PRO A 165 -10.35 1.16 -10.01
C PRO A 165 -10.15 -0.22 -9.36
N GLN A 166 -10.89 -1.25 -9.80
CA GLN A 166 -10.62 -2.61 -9.33
C GLN A 166 -9.27 -3.07 -9.91
N TRP A 167 -8.32 -3.46 -9.04
CA TRP A 167 -6.97 -3.86 -9.46
C TRP A 167 -6.64 -5.33 -9.22
N LYS A 168 -7.54 -6.10 -8.59
CA LYS A 168 -7.40 -7.56 -8.40
C LYS A 168 -8.50 -8.31 -9.10
N VAL A 169 -8.19 -9.43 -9.76
CA VAL A 169 -9.21 -10.36 -10.24
C VAL A 169 -9.29 -11.54 -9.29
N THR A 170 -10.49 -11.80 -8.77
CA THR A 170 -10.78 -13.01 -7.98
C THR A 170 -11.49 -14.04 -8.86
N ASP A 171 -11.29 -15.33 -8.56
CA ASP A 171 -12.03 -16.40 -9.23
C ASP A 171 -13.55 -16.17 -9.16
N VAL A 172 -14.25 -16.42 -10.27
CA VAL A 172 -15.71 -16.35 -10.41
C VAL A 172 -16.30 -17.76 -10.42
#